data_AF-A0A5F1ZX30-F1
#
_entry.id   AF-A0A5F1ZX30-F1
#
_cell.length_a   1.000
_cell.length_b   1.000
_cell.length_c   1.000
_cell.angle_alpha   90.00
_cell.angle_beta   90.00
_cell.angle_gamma   90.00
#
_symmetry.space_group_name_H-M   'P 1'
#
loop_
_entity.id
_entity.type
_entity.pdbx_description
1 polymer ?
#
loop_
_entity_poly.entity_id
_entity_poly.type
_entity_poly.pdbx_seq_one_letter_code
_entity_poly.pdbx_strand_id
1 'polypeptide(L)'
;MEFDPEIRSILEKIKSGEDANSTFDYAWKEGRRLYLDKRYFELHEVFEFQWKKETGGRRLLLHGWIQLAISLNKIFVKPNMRGARMQAEKSKQKFESLGSTGELSSKGDNWNSEIIVFLNELLSLFSGEESWDIEQISRLSLPKFQADGKEWFAPFVFTIE
;
A
#
# COMPACT_ATOMS: atom_id res chain seq x y z
N MET A 1 17.69 12.83 3.87
CA MET A 1 16.41 13.05 4.58
C MET A 1 16.54 12.39 5.93
N GLU A 2 16.22 13.11 6.99
CA GLU A 2 16.38 12.62 8.34
C GLU A 2 15.06 12.01 8.82
N PHE A 3 15.01 10.69 9.00
CA PHE A 3 13.81 10.03 9.54
C PHE A 3 13.64 10.34 11.02
N ASP A 4 12.39 10.51 11.44
CA ASP A 4 12.00 10.56 12.85
C ASP A 4 12.55 9.32 13.61
N PRO A 5 13.07 9.47 14.85
CA PRO A 5 13.56 8.35 15.66
C PRO A 5 12.61 7.14 15.74
N GLU A 6 11.30 7.39 15.79
CA GLU A 6 10.26 6.35 15.75
C GLU A 6 10.35 5.52 14.47
N ILE A 7 10.39 6.19 13.31
CA ILE A 7 10.47 5.53 12.01
C ILE A 7 11.78 4.75 11.89
N ARG A 8 12.90 5.33 12.34
CA ARG A 8 14.18 4.61 12.36
C ARG A 8 14.10 3.32 13.16
N SER A 9 13.47 3.35 14.33
CA SER A 9 13.30 2.15 15.17
C SER A 9 12.48 1.06 14.45
N ILE A 10 11.42 1.46 13.74
CA ILE A 10 10.60 0.54 12.93
C ILE A 10 11.44 -0.08 11.81
N LEU A 11 12.16 0.74 11.05
CA LEU A 11 12.97 0.30 9.91
C LEU A 11 14.11 -0.62 10.35
N GLU A 12 14.80 -0.32 11.45
CA GLU A 12 15.86 -1.19 11.99
C GLU A 12 15.31 -2.54 12.42
N LYS A 13 14.13 -2.59 13.06
CA LYS A 13 13.50 -3.86 13.43
C LYS A 13 13.09 -4.70 12.21
N ILE A 14 12.57 -4.08 11.15
CA ILE A 14 12.28 -4.78 9.89
C ILE A 14 13.59 -5.28 9.28
N LYS A 15 14.64 -4.45 9.25
CA LYS A 15 15.94 -4.81 8.66
C LYS A 15 16.65 -5.94 9.40
N SER A 16 16.59 -5.97 10.74
CA SER A 16 17.26 -6.97 11.57
C SER A 16 16.55 -8.32 11.62
N GLY A 17 15.30 -8.42 11.17
CA GLY A 17 14.58 -9.69 11.12
C GLY A 17 15.15 -10.66 10.08
N GLU A 18 15.24 -11.93 10.45
CA GLU A 18 15.94 -12.99 9.72
C GLU A 18 15.38 -13.22 8.31
N ASP A 19 14.05 -13.23 8.17
CA ASP A 19 13.36 -13.48 6.90
C ASP A 19 12.11 -12.60 6.71
N ALA A 20 11.55 -12.63 5.50
CA ALA A 20 10.38 -11.84 5.13
C ALA A 20 9.14 -12.15 5.98
N ASN A 21 8.88 -13.42 6.28
CA ASN A 21 7.70 -13.85 7.04
C ASN A 21 7.78 -13.36 8.49
N SER A 22 8.95 -13.42 9.10
CA SER A 22 9.19 -12.99 10.49
C SER A 22 8.84 -11.52 10.76
N THR A 23 8.98 -10.64 9.75
CA THR A 23 8.74 -9.20 9.89
C THR A 23 7.47 -8.70 9.22
N PHE A 24 6.76 -9.56 8.47
CA PHE A 24 5.58 -9.16 7.69
C PHE A 24 4.47 -8.56 8.56
N ASP A 25 4.06 -9.27 9.63
CA ASP A 25 2.97 -8.81 10.53
C ASP A 25 3.33 -7.49 11.22
N TYR A 26 4.60 -7.32 11.59
CA TYR A 26 5.09 -6.11 12.21
C TYR A 26 5.06 -4.93 11.23
N ALA A 27 5.60 -5.12 10.02
CA ALA A 27 5.55 -4.09 8.97
C ALA A 27 4.10 -3.71 8.66
N TRP A 28 3.21 -4.69 8.49
CA TRP A 28 1.80 -4.48 8.21
C TRP A 28 1.11 -3.66 9.31
N LYS A 29 1.32 -4.02 10.57
CA LYS A 29 0.76 -3.31 11.73
C LYS A 29 1.21 -1.86 11.78
N GLU A 30 2.51 -1.59 11.60
CA GLU A 30 3.04 -0.23 11.61
C GLU A 30 2.57 0.58 10.40
N GLY A 31 2.55 -0.02 9.21
CA GLY A 31 2.00 0.62 8.01
C GLY A 31 0.52 1.00 8.18
N ARG A 32 -0.29 0.12 8.79
CA ARG A 32 -1.68 0.41 9.12
C ARG A 32 -1.82 1.60 10.08
N ARG A 33 -1.00 1.64 11.12
CA ARG A 33 -1.02 2.76 12.08
C ARG A 33 -0.69 4.08 11.38
N LEU A 34 0.39 4.10 10.60
CA LEU A 34 0.80 5.27 9.82
C LEU A 34 -0.27 5.70 8.80
N TYR A 35 -0.96 4.75 8.18
CA TYR A 35 -2.08 5.03 7.28
C TYR A 35 -3.21 5.78 7.98
N LEU A 36 -3.65 5.29 9.14
CA LEU A 36 -4.71 5.89 9.93
C LEU A 36 -4.33 7.28 10.44
N ASP A 37 -3.05 7.49 10.73
CA ASP A 37 -2.47 8.78 11.13
C ASP A 37 -2.20 9.72 9.93
N LYS A 38 -2.56 9.31 8.70
CA LYS A 38 -2.30 10.05 7.44
C LYS A 38 -0.82 10.32 7.16
N ARG A 39 0.08 9.53 7.75
CA ARG A 39 1.55 9.55 7.56
C ARG A 39 1.95 8.68 6.38
N TYR A 40 1.48 9.06 5.20
CA TYR A 40 1.58 8.23 4.01
C TYR A 40 3.01 8.07 3.48
N PHE A 41 3.85 9.08 3.66
CA PHE A 41 5.25 8.99 3.25
C PHE A 41 6.03 7.99 4.12
N GLU A 42 5.80 8.00 5.42
CA GLU A 42 6.42 7.05 6.35
C GLU A 42 5.90 5.63 6.13
N LEU A 43 4.60 5.46 5.83
CA LEU A 43 4.04 4.16 5.43
C LEU A 43 4.79 3.59 4.23
N HIS A 44 4.99 4.41 3.19
CA HIS A 44 5.75 4.02 2.00
C HIS A 44 7.12 3.46 2.37
N GLU A 45 7.86 4.13 3.25
CA GLU A 45 9.20 3.70 3.66
C GLU A 45 9.16 2.36 4.43
N VAL A 46 8.26 2.24 5.40
CA VAL A 46 8.08 1.00 6.18
C VAL A 46 7.78 -0.18 5.25
N PHE A 47 6.88 0.02 4.29
CA PHE A 47 6.50 -1.03 3.35
C PHE A 47 7.61 -1.30 2.33
N GLU A 48 8.37 -0.31 1.89
CA GLU A 48 9.48 -0.52 0.94
C GLU A 48 10.57 -1.42 1.54
N PHE A 49 10.88 -1.24 2.84
CA PHE A 49 11.84 -2.10 3.54
C PHE A 49 11.38 -3.55 3.62
N GLN A 50 10.10 -3.79 3.94
CA GLN A 50 9.55 -5.14 3.94
C GLN A 50 9.50 -5.71 2.52
N TRP A 51 8.99 -4.94 1.55
CA TRP A 51 8.83 -5.32 0.15
C TRP A 51 10.13 -5.81 -0.49
N LYS A 52 11.29 -5.25 -0.12
CA LYS A 52 12.61 -5.70 -0.61
C LYS A 52 12.88 -7.18 -0.31
N LYS A 53 12.31 -7.74 0.75
CA LYS A 53 12.43 -9.15 1.15
C LYS A 53 11.35 -10.05 0.55
N GLU A 54 10.26 -9.46 0.03
CA GLU A 54 9.08 -10.20 -0.42
C GLU A 54 9.19 -10.69 -1.86
N THR A 55 8.49 -11.79 -2.14
CA THR A 55 8.26 -12.37 -3.47
C THR A 55 6.76 -12.62 -3.70
N GLY A 56 6.39 -13.04 -4.92
CA GLY A 56 5.00 -13.41 -5.25
C GLY A 56 3.95 -12.32 -5.00
N GLY A 57 2.76 -12.75 -4.59
CA GLY A 57 1.64 -11.88 -4.23
C GLY A 57 1.91 -10.97 -3.05
N ARG A 58 2.69 -11.39 -2.05
CA ARG A 58 3.11 -10.52 -0.93
C ARG A 58 3.87 -9.30 -1.43
N ARG A 59 4.78 -9.51 -2.38
CA ARG A 59 5.52 -8.42 -3.04
C ARG A 59 4.58 -7.49 -3.80
N LEU A 60 3.59 -8.03 -4.52
CA LEU A 60 2.62 -7.23 -5.27
C LEU A 60 1.71 -6.42 -4.35
N LEU A 61 1.21 -7.01 -3.26
CA LEU A 61 0.38 -6.34 -2.26
C LEU A 61 1.09 -5.12 -1.68
N LEU A 62 2.30 -5.32 -1.16
CA LEU A 62 3.07 -4.21 -0.58
C LEU A 62 3.38 -3.16 -1.64
N HIS A 63 3.73 -3.56 -2.86
CA HIS A 63 4.00 -2.61 -3.95
C HIS A 63 2.76 -1.78 -4.31
N GLY A 64 1.57 -2.39 -4.35
CA GLY A 64 0.31 -1.68 -4.57
C GLY A 64 0.08 -0.61 -3.51
N TRP A 65 0.25 -0.97 -2.23
CA TRP A 65 0.11 -0.04 -1.11
C TRP A 65 1.18 1.05 -1.06
N ILE A 66 2.43 0.74 -1.39
CA ILE A 66 3.54 1.72 -1.52
C ILE A 66 3.15 2.80 -2.53
N GLN A 67 2.67 2.40 -3.71
CA GLN A 67 2.27 3.35 -4.76
C GLN A 67 1.02 4.16 -4.35
N LEU A 68 0.03 3.51 -3.73
CA LEU A 68 -1.16 4.20 -3.22
C LEU A 68 -0.78 5.23 -2.15
N ALA A 69 0.08 4.87 -1.19
CA ALA A 69 0.52 5.77 -0.13
C ALA A 69 1.22 7.01 -0.71
N ILE A 70 2.10 6.86 -1.70
CA ILE A 70 2.71 8.02 -2.37
C ILE A 70 1.68 8.84 -3.15
N SER A 71 0.69 8.20 -3.78
CA SER A 71 -0.41 8.93 -4.42
C SER A 71 -1.16 9.80 -3.40
N LEU A 72 -1.58 9.23 -2.26
CA LEU A 72 -2.26 9.94 -1.18
C LEU A 72 -1.39 11.05 -0.59
N ASN A 73 -0.09 10.81 -0.38
CA ASN A 73 0.84 11.85 0.06
C ASN A 73 0.90 13.02 -0.92
N LYS A 74 0.88 12.73 -2.22
CA LYS A 74 0.89 13.73 -3.29
C LYS A 74 -0.45 14.42 -3.50
N ILE A 75 -1.53 13.92 -2.91
CA ILE A 75 -2.84 14.57 -2.90
C ILE A 75 -2.95 15.46 -1.67
N PHE A 76 -2.71 14.90 -0.48
CA PHE A 76 -3.10 15.52 0.79
C PHE A 76 -1.98 16.24 1.54
N VAL A 77 -0.70 15.96 1.25
CA VAL A 77 0.44 16.47 2.04
C VAL A 77 1.38 17.34 1.19
N LYS A 78 1.79 16.83 0.02
CA LYS A 78 2.67 17.53 -0.92
C LYS A 78 2.03 17.53 -2.32
N PRO A 79 1.02 18.40 -2.56
CA PRO A 79 0.26 18.44 -3.80
C PRO A 79 1.13 18.34 -5.05
N ASN A 80 0.97 17.24 -5.78
CA ASN A 80 1.63 16.98 -7.05
C ASN A 80 0.74 16.01 -7.85
N MET A 81 -0.13 16.59 -8.65
CA MET A 81 -1.17 15.89 -9.38
C MET A 81 -0.67 14.87 -10.38
N ARG A 82 0.23 15.26 -11.29
CA ARG A 82 0.82 14.34 -12.26
C ARG A 82 1.47 13.14 -11.55
N GLY A 83 2.19 13.43 -10.46
CA GLY A 83 2.79 12.39 -9.64
C GLY A 83 1.75 11.54 -8.89
N ALA A 84 0.66 12.12 -8.39
CA ALA A 84 -0.40 11.39 -7.70
C ALA A 84 -1.10 10.41 -8.64
N ARG A 85 -1.49 10.88 -9.84
CA ARG A 85 -2.11 10.08 -10.89
C ARG A 85 -1.21 8.92 -11.31
N MET A 86 0.05 9.21 -11.66
CA MET A 86 1.01 8.18 -12.07
C MET A 86 1.16 7.07 -11.01
N GLN A 87 1.18 7.43 -9.73
CA GLN A 87 1.32 6.46 -8.65
C GLN A 87 0.01 5.69 -8.42
N ALA A 88 -1.16 6.32 -8.58
CA ALA A 88 -2.44 5.62 -8.56
C ALA A 88 -2.57 4.61 -9.72
N GLU A 89 -2.16 4.96 -10.94
CA GLU A 89 -2.14 4.05 -12.10
C GLU A 89 -1.22 2.84 -11.84
N LYS A 90 0.00 3.09 -11.33
CA LYS A 90 0.92 2.00 -10.96
C LYS A 90 0.37 1.15 -9.82
N SER A 91 -0.25 1.76 -8.82
CA SER A 91 -0.90 1.04 -7.72
C SER A 91 -1.95 0.07 -8.25
N LYS A 92 -2.83 0.56 -9.14
CA LYS A 92 -3.87 -0.24 -9.78
C LYS A 92 -3.30 -1.44 -10.51
N GLN A 93 -2.28 -1.24 -11.34
CA GLN A 93 -1.61 -2.34 -12.05
C GLN A 93 -1.07 -3.42 -11.11
N LYS A 94 -0.60 -3.07 -9.91
CA LYS A 94 -0.13 -4.06 -8.92
C LYS A 94 -1.27 -4.85 -8.29
N PHE A 95 -2.38 -4.20 -7.96
CA PHE A 95 -3.56 -4.89 -7.43
C PHE A 95 -4.24 -5.77 -8.49
N GLU A 96 -4.26 -5.35 -9.75
CA GLU A 96 -4.73 -6.19 -10.87
C GLU A 96 -3.82 -7.42 -11.08
N SER A 97 -2.51 -7.22 -11.03
CA SER A 97 -1.54 -8.32 -11.11
C SER A 97 -1.69 -9.27 -9.92
N LEU A 98 -1.92 -8.73 -8.71
CA LEU A 98 -2.14 -9.51 -7.49
C LEU A 98 -3.39 -10.40 -7.60
N GLY A 99 -4.50 -9.87 -8.12
CA GLY A 99 -5.71 -10.68 -8.34
C GLY A 99 -5.50 -11.85 -9.31
N SER A 100 -4.49 -11.76 -10.18
CA SER A 100 -4.19 -12.79 -11.18
C SER A 100 -3.23 -13.89 -10.67
N THR A 101 -2.70 -13.78 -9.45
CA THR A 101 -1.72 -14.77 -8.93
C THR A 101 -2.36 -16.08 -8.45
N GLY A 102 -3.63 -16.05 -8.07
CA GLY A 102 -4.28 -17.17 -7.37
C GLY A 102 -3.81 -17.35 -5.92
N GLU A 103 -3.07 -16.40 -5.36
CA GLU A 103 -2.53 -16.46 -4.00
C GLU A 103 -3.46 -15.85 -2.93
N LEU A 104 -4.49 -15.11 -3.35
CA LEU A 104 -5.42 -14.44 -2.42
C LEU A 104 -6.36 -15.44 -1.74
N SER A 105 -6.72 -15.15 -0.50
CA SER A 105 -7.88 -15.77 0.14
C SER A 105 -9.18 -15.17 -0.42
N SER A 106 -10.34 -15.77 -0.12
CA SER A 106 -11.64 -15.16 -0.49
C SER A 106 -11.83 -13.76 0.11
N LYS A 107 -11.28 -13.50 1.31
CA LYS A 107 -11.31 -12.15 1.91
C LYS A 107 -10.39 -11.21 1.14
N GLY A 108 -9.17 -11.66 0.85
CA GLY A 108 -8.17 -10.89 0.12
C GLY A 108 -8.64 -10.51 -1.28
N ASP A 109 -9.33 -11.41 -1.97
CA ASP A 109 -9.90 -11.15 -3.30
C ASP A 109 -10.96 -10.04 -3.27
N ASN A 110 -11.84 -10.07 -2.27
CA ASN A 110 -12.82 -9.01 -2.07
C ASN A 110 -12.15 -7.66 -1.75
N TRP A 111 -11.18 -7.63 -0.81
CA TRP A 111 -10.47 -6.40 -0.48
C TRP A 111 -9.65 -5.85 -1.64
N ASN A 112 -9.04 -6.73 -2.44
CA ASN A 112 -8.31 -6.36 -3.64
C ASN A 112 -9.25 -5.66 -4.64
N SER A 113 -10.43 -6.23 -4.84
CA SER A 113 -11.47 -5.69 -5.71
C SER A 113 -11.97 -4.32 -5.23
N GLU A 114 -12.21 -4.16 -3.92
CA GLU A 114 -12.58 -2.88 -3.31
C GLU A 114 -11.51 -1.78 -3.56
N ILE A 115 -10.22 -2.12 -3.45
CA ILE A 115 -9.14 -1.18 -3.74
C ILE A 115 -9.09 -0.81 -5.23
N ILE A 116 -9.29 -1.78 -6.13
CA ILE A 116 -9.32 -1.51 -7.58
C ILE A 116 -10.48 -0.58 -7.94
N VAL A 117 -11.65 -0.78 -7.34
CA VAL A 117 -12.82 0.12 -7.50
C VAL A 117 -12.47 1.53 -7.04
N PHE A 118 -11.93 1.68 -5.83
CA PHE A 118 -11.47 2.97 -5.33
C PHE A 118 -10.45 3.63 -6.27
N LEU A 119 -9.48 2.87 -6.80
CA LEU A 119 -8.47 3.42 -7.71
C LEU A 119 -9.09 3.87 -9.04
N ASN A 120 -10.08 3.16 -9.57
CA ASN A 120 -10.82 3.58 -10.75
C ASN A 120 -11.58 4.89 -10.50
N GLU A 121 -12.28 4.99 -9.37
CA GLU A 121 -12.99 6.21 -8.96
C GLU A 121 -12.00 7.37 -8.79
N LEU A 122 -10.92 7.18 -8.03
CA LEU A 122 -9.87 8.17 -7.84
C LEU A 122 -9.28 8.64 -9.18
N LEU A 123 -8.94 7.71 -10.08
CA LEU A 123 -8.37 8.04 -11.39
C LEU A 123 -9.35 8.80 -12.29
N SER A 124 -10.66 8.57 -12.16
CA SER A 124 -11.68 9.30 -12.91
C SER A 124 -11.80 10.78 -12.50
N LEU A 125 -11.32 11.14 -11.31
CA LEU A 125 -11.31 12.52 -10.81
C LEU A 125 -10.09 13.33 -11.29
N PHE A 126 -9.18 12.71 -12.05
CA PHE A 126 -8.11 13.42 -12.75
C PHE A 126 -8.57 13.79 -14.16
N SER A 127 -8.59 15.09 -14.45
CA SER A 127 -8.92 15.66 -15.75
C SER A 127 -7.61 16.04 -16.47
N GLY A 128 -7.14 15.17 -17.35
CA GLY A 128 -5.87 15.37 -18.07
C GLY A 128 -4.65 15.26 -17.15
N GLU A 129 -3.60 16.03 -17.45
CA GLU A 129 -2.34 16.03 -16.67
C GLU A 129 -2.27 17.15 -15.61
N GLU A 130 -3.15 18.16 -15.72
CA GLU A 130 -3.04 19.43 -14.99
C GLU A 130 -4.33 19.87 -14.28
N SER A 131 -5.36 19.02 -14.20
CA SER A 131 -6.51 19.31 -13.32
C SER A 131 -7.02 18.08 -12.58
N TRP A 132 -7.48 18.29 -11.35
CA TRP A 132 -8.13 17.30 -10.50
C TRP A 132 -9.35 17.92 -9.81
N ASP A 133 -10.30 17.10 -9.41
CA ASP A 133 -11.37 17.56 -8.52
C ASP A 133 -10.99 17.26 -7.06
N ILE A 134 -10.23 18.17 -6.45
CA ILE A 134 -9.72 17.98 -5.08
C ILE A 134 -10.85 17.91 -4.04
N GLU A 135 -11.97 18.58 -4.28
CA GLU A 135 -13.13 18.53 -3.39
C GLU A 135 -13.78 17.15 -3.43
N GLN A 136 -13.99 16.58 -4.62
CA GLN A 136 -14.51 15.22 -4.75
C GLN A 136 -13.51 14.18 -4.25
N ILE A 137 -12.21 14.33 -4.54
CA ILE A 137 -11.16 13.44 -4.03
C ILE A 137 -11.17 13.42 -2.50
N SER A 138 -11.35 14.58 -1.85
CA SER A 138 -11.39 14.68 -0.39
C SER A 138 -12.64 14.06 0.23
N ARG A 139 -13.69 13.80 -0.57
CA ARG A 139 -14.93 13.12 -0.15
C ARG A 139 -14.89 11.60 -0.39
N LEU A 140 -13.91 11.10 -1.16
CA LEU A 140 -13.76 9.65 -1.34
C LEU A 140 -13.46 8.99 -0.01
N SER A 141 -14.15 7.88 0.25
CA SER A 141 -13.81 6.99 1.35
C SER A 141 -12.55 6.23 0.97
N LEU A 142 -11.44 6.50 1.65
CA LEU A 142 -10.20 5.80 1.40
C LEU A 142 -10.33 4.30 1.71
N PRO A 143 -9.60 3.41 1.01
CA PRO A 143 -9.69 1.98 1.24
C PRO A 143 -9.41 1.60 2.68
N LYS A 144 -10.19 0.66 3.20
CA LYS A 144 -9.98 0.17 4.55
C LYS A 144 -8.65 -0.58 4.63
N PHE A 145 -7.81 -0.15 5.57
CA PHE A 145 -6.58 -0.86 5.90
C PHE A 145 -6.87 -1.99 6.90
N GLN A 146 -6.80 -3.23 6.42
CA GLN A 146 -7.17 -4.41 7.22
C GLN A 146 -6.20 -4.64 8.38
N ALA A 147 -6.70 -5.14 9.51
CA ALA A 147 -5.92 -5.29 10.73
C ALA A 147 -4.81 -6.35 10.59
N ASP A 148 -5.12 -7.45 9.91
CA ASP A 148 -4.22 -8.58 9.69
C ASP A 148 -3.88 -8.68 8.20
N GLY A 149 -2.58 -8.61 7.89
CA GLY A 149 -2.08 -8.71 6.53
C GLY A 149 -2.09 -10.14 6.01
N LYS A 150 -2.01 -11.15 6.89
CA LYS A 150 -1.99 -12.56 6.48
C LYS A 150 -3.34 -13.02 5.97
N GLU A 151 -4.44 -12.44 6.45
CA GLU A 151 -5.79 -12.73 5.95
C GLU A 151 -5.97 -12.40 4.46
N TRP A 152 -5.08 -11.61 3.85
CA TRP A 152 -5.09 -11.37 2.41
C TRP A 152 -4.84 -12.63 1.59
N PHE A 153 -4.09 -13.59 2.13
CA PHE A 153 -3.57 -14.70 1.34
C PHE A 153 -4.13 -16.04 1.78
N ALA A 154 -4.14 -16.98 0.83
CA ALA A 154 -4.35 -18.37 1.13
C ALA A 154 -3.23 -18.90 2.06
N PRO A 155 -3.51 -19.90 2.91
CA PRO A 155 -2.54 -20.36 3.92
C PRO A 155 -1.17 -20.76 3.34
N PHE A 156 -1.13 -21.30 2.12
CA PHE A 156 0.10 -21.78 1.48
C PHE A 156 1.12 -20.66 1.16
N VAL A 157 0.70 -19.39 1.14
CA VAL A 157 1.58 -18.26 0.82
C VAL A 157 2.58 -17.96 1.94
N PHE A 158 2.26 -18.33 3.18
CA PHE A 158 3.11 -18.13 4.35
C PHE A 158 3.77 -19.41 4.87
N THR A 159 3.45 -20.56 4.27
CA THR A 159 4.20 -21.79 4.51
C THR A 159 5.45 -21.74 3.65
N ILE A 160 6.57 -21.43 4.28
CA ILE A 160 7.89 -21.58 3.66
C ILE A 160 8.19 -23.09 3.65
N GLU A 161 8.53 -23.64 2.48
CA GLU A 161 9.28 -24.90 2.35
C GLU A 161 10.74 -24.69 2.76
#